data_AF-A0A914H4K0-F1
#
_entry.id   AF-A0A914H4K0-F1
#
_cell.length_a   1.000
_cell.length_b   1.000
_cell.length_c   1.000
_cell.angle_alpha   90.00
_cell.angle_beta   90.00
_cell.angle_gamma   90.00
#
_symmetry.space_group_name_H-M   'P 1'
#
loop_
_entity.id
_entity.type
_entity.pdbx_description
1 polymer ?
#
loop_
_entity_poly.entity_id
_entity_poly.type
_entity_poly.pdbx_seq_one_letter_code
_entity_poly.pdbx_strand_id
1 'polypeptide(L)'
;MRSQGQPTPAVHIELSPQHNLPPINNQKYFLAVGWAKKSLEGFWMLLKRKKESNLGHHSKKVTIKERIHPRYLELEPLCCLSSCLVRTGCCAAVTFNLFFVAITAFVIGLKIYDGGRIDVWDELDTNFNAIVTHQTSLYLLGLFDLLTLFMSLCLLYGIFSFERAFLKIHWRFDFFALGFNVVAFFLFVFALNSEGPETWTWKNVLLAVAFASQIPLQLWAISVVKACYDFYVLLYVFVTLSEK
;
A
#
# COMPACT_ATOMS: atom_id res chain seq x y z
N MET A 1 63.62 14.07 -57.84
CA MET A 1 62.19 13.81 -57.52
C MET A 1 62.09 13.80 -55.99
N ARG A 2 61.79 14.92 -55.30
CA ARG A 2 60.44 15.42 -54.87
C ARG A 2 59.55 14.26 -54.36
N SER A 3 58.93 14.26 -53.18
CA SER A 3 58.58 15.28 -52.17
C SER A 3 58.24 14.52 -50.87
N GLN A 4 58.91 14.79 -49.75
CA GLN A 4 58.37 15.47 -48.55
C GLN A 4 56.88 15.25 -48.25
N GLY A 5 56.64 14.70 -47.06
CA GLY A 5 55.34 14.64 -46.40
C GLY A 5 54.87 16.00 -45.90
N GLN A 6 53.54 16.11 -45.78
CA GLN A 6 52.85 17.27 -45.24
C GLN A 6 51.59 16.77 -44.50
N PRO A 7 51.30 17.28 -43.28
CA PRO A 7 50.21 16.81 -42.45
C PRO A 7 48.91 17.55 -42.79
N THR A 8 47.77 16.86 -42.77
CA THR A 8 46.44 17.47 -42.82
C THR A 8 45.83 17.64 -41.43
N PRO A 9 45.06 18.72 -41.20
CA PRO A 9 44.82 19.29 -39.88
C PRO A 9 43.53 18.79 -39.20
N ALA A 10 43.52 18.92 -37.89
CA ALA A 10 42.35 18.78 -37.04
C ALA A 10 41.25 19.76 -37.47
N VAL A 11 40.06 19.22 -37.74
CA VAL A 11 38.85 20.00 -37.94
C VAL A 11 38.10 20.03 -36.62
N HIS A 12 38.28 21.13 -35.89
CA HIS A 12 37.38 21.56 -34.83
C HIS A 12 36.06 22.01 -35.46
N ILE A 13 34.95 21.34 -35.14
CA ILE A 13 33.60 21.89 -35.29
C ILE A 13 33.05 22.02 -33.88
N GLU A 14 33.18 23.21 -33.32
CA GLU A 14 32.32 23.72 -32.27
C GLU A 14 31.01 24.18 -32.92
N LEU A 15 29.87 23.64 -32.51
CA LEU A 15 28.59 24.35 -32.48
C LEU A 15 27.62 23.62 -31.52
N SER A 16 27.48 24.15 -30.31
CA SER A 16 26.30 23.98 -29.45
C SER A 16 25.23 24.99 -29.92
N PRO A 17 23.90 24.78 -29.72
CA PRO A 17 23.34 24.83 -28.37
C PRO A 17 22.19 23.82 -28.07
N GLN A 18 22.13 23.47 -26.78
CA GLN A 18 20.98 23.03 -25.99
C GLN A 18 19.63 22.83 -26.69
N HIS A 19 19.16 21.59 -26.71
CA HIS A 19 17.72 21.31 -26.64
C HIS A 19 17.39 20.83 -25.23
N ASN A 20 16.83 21.75 -24.45
CA ASN A 20 16.34 21.54 -23.10
C ASN A 20 15.19 20.53 -23.12
N LEU A 21 15.46 19.29 -22.71
CA LEU A 21 14.39 18.41 -22.21
C LEU A 21 13.83 19.03 -20.91
N PRO A 22 12.51 19.06 -20.73
CA PRO A 22 11.92 19.52 -19.48
C PRO A 22 12.41 18.61 -18.34
N PRO A 23 12.83 19.16 -17.18
CA PRO A 23 13.23 18.35 -16.06
C PRO A 23 12.03 17.52 -15.60
N ILE A 24 12.15 16.20 -15.75
CA ILE A 24 11.22 15.23 -15.17
C ILE A 24 11.16 15.55 -13.68
N ASN A 25 9.95 15.88 -13.23
CA ASN A 25 9.62 16.32 -11.89
C ASN A 25 9.79 15.16 -10.89
N ASN A 26 11.05 14.87 -10.56
CA ASN A 26 11.48 13.89 -9.56
C ASN A 26 11.03 14.29 -8.14
N GLN A 27 10.54 15.51 -7.94
CA GLN A 27 10.14 16.04 -6.64
C GLN A 27 8.85 15.38 -6.11
N LYS A 28 7.92 14.97 -6.98
CA LYS A 28 6.68 14.29 -6.57
C LYS A 28 6.91 12.82 -6.16
N TYR A 29 7.80 12.11 -6.86
CA TYR A 29 8.20 10.75 -6.48
C TYR A 29 9.04 10.73 -5.21
N PHE A 30 9.90 11.74 -5.01
CA PHE A 30 10.66 11.91 -3.77
C PHE A 30 9.76 12.23 -2.56
N LEU A 31 8.63 12.91 -2.78
CA LEU A 31 7.64 13.16 -1.72
C LEU A 31 6.90 11.88 -1.32
N ALA A 32 6.50 11.04 -2.27
CA ALA A 32 5.82 9.76 -1.98
C ALA A 32 6.77 8.76 -1.29
N VAL A 33 8.00 8.61 -1.79
CA VAL A 33 9.03 7.75 -1.16
C VAL A 33 9.49 8.33 0.17
N GLY A 34 9.60 9.65 0.29
CA GLY A 34 9.92 10.34 1.54
C GLY A 34 8.83 10.16 2.60
N TRP A 35 7.56 10.14 2.20
CA TRP A 35 6.45 9.86 3.11
C TRP A 35 6.45 8.41 3.58
N ALA A 36 6.67 7.46 2.66
CA ALA A 36 6.81 6.04 3.01
C ALA A 36 8.00 5.79 3.94
N LYS A 37 9.17 6.38 3.65
CA LYS A 37 10.36 6.28 4.51
C LYS A 37 10.13 6.90 5.88
N LYS A 38 9.54 8.09 5.95
CA LYS A 38 9.25 8.77 7.22
C LYS A 38 8.19 8.03 8.06
N SER A 39 7.24 7.37 7.40
CA SER A 39 6.25 6.51 8.05
C SER A 39 6.86 5.20 8.55
N LEU A 40 7.80 4.61 7.78
CA LEU A 40 8.55 3.41 8.18
C LEU A 40 9.51 3.69 9.35
N GLU A 41 10.20 4.82 9.33
CA GLU A 41 11.08 5.28 10.43
C GLU A 41 10.28 5.56 11.70
N GLY A 42 9.13 6.23 11.57
CA GLY A 42 8.20 6.44 12.69
C GLY A 42 7.69 5.12 13.27
N PHE A 43 7.40 4.14 12.41
CA PHE A 43 6.99 2.79 12.81
C PHE A 43 8.12 2.03 13.53
N TRP A 44 9.35 2.10 13.02
CA TRP A 44 10.52 1.46 13.64
C TRP A 44 10.84 2.06 15.02
N MET A 45 10.72 3.38 15.15
CA MET A 45 10.86 4.10 16.41
C MET A 45 9.79 3.72 17.44
N LEU A 46 8.54 3.49 17.01
CA LEU A 46 7.46 3.03 17.89
C LEU A 46 7.66 1.58 18.35
N LEU A 47 8.09 0.69 17.46
CA LEU A 47 8.45 -0.68 17.82
C LEU A 47 9.64 -0.72 18.80
N LYS A 48 10.65 0.12 18.59
CA LYS A 48 11.83 0.20 19.47
C LYS A 48 11.46 0.71 20.88
N ARG A 49 10.62 1.75 20.99
CA ARG A 49 10.11 2.24 22.29
C ARG A 49 9.33 1.19 23.06
N LYS A 50 8.54 0.35 22.37
CA LYS A 50 7.74 -0.72 23.01
C LYS A 50 8.60 -1.91 23.48
N LYS A 51 9.69 -2.21 22.75
CA LYS A 51 10.70 -3.18 23.19
C LYS A 51 11.46 -2.72 24.43
N GLU A 52 11.79 -1.44 24.51
CA GLU A 52 12.47 -0.84 25.67
C GLU A 52 11.54 -0.71 26.89
N SER A 53 10.25 -0.39 26.71
CA SER A 53 9.28 -0.32 27.82
C SER A 53 8.99 -1.67 28.47
N ASN A 54 9.11 -2.78 27.72
CA ASN A 54 8.93 -4.14 28.26
C ASN A 54 10.16 -4.66 29.02
N LEU A 55 11.36 -4.12 28.79
CA LEU A 55 12.57 -4.51 29.54
C LEU A 55 12.83 -3.63 30.78
N GLY A 56 12.24 -2.44 30.87
CA GLY A 56 12.55 -1.45 31.91
C GLY A 56 11.62 -1.40 33.13
N HIS A 57 10.59 -2.25 33.24
CA HIS A 57 9.57 -2.10 34.28
C HIS A 57 9.42 -3.37 35.14
N HIS A 58 10.45 -3.67 35.93
CA HIS A 58 10.33 -4.65 37.03
C HIS A 58 10.69 -4.07 38.41
N SER A 59 10.71 -2.74 38.58
CA SER A 59 10.89 -2.15 39.90
C SER A 59 9.95 -0.97 40.17
N LYS A 60 9.10 -1.20 41.17
CA LYS A 60 8.44 -0.24 42.07
C LYS A 60 7.24 0.58 41.54
N LYS A 61 6.15 0.39 42.30
CA LYS A 61 4.82 1.03 42.31
C LYS A 61 3.84 0.47 41.28
N VAL A 62 3.09 -0.53 41.75
CA VAL A 62 1.89 -1.08 41.09
C VAL A 62 0.83 0.03 41.00
N THR A 63 0.84 0.75 39.87
CA THR A 63 -0.30 1.56 39.42
C THR A 63 -1.48 0.64 39.06
N ILE A 64 -2.72 1.11 39.24
CA ILE A 64 -3.96 0.36 38.93
C ILE A 64 -4.00 -0.19 37.49
N LYS A 65 -3.11 0.27 36.60
CA LYS A 65 -2.84 -0.33 35.29
C LYS A 65 -2.56 -1.84 35.33
N GLU A 66 -2.00 -2.38 36.43
CA GLU A 66 -1.84 -3.83 36.66
C GLU A 66 -3.05 -4.48 37.36
N ARG A 67 -3.95 -3.68 37.95
CA ARG A 67 -5.19 -4.11 38.61
C ARG A 67 -6.41 -4.01 37.68
N ILE A 68 -6.26 -3.52 36.45
CA ILE A 68 -7.26 -3.70 35.40
C ILE A 68 -7.16 -5.14 34.92
N HIS A 69 -7.69 -6.04 35.75
CA HIS A 69 -8.15 -7.33 35.27
C HIS A 69 -9.23 -7.04 34.21
N PRO A 70 -9.24 -7.71 33.05
CA PRO A 70 -10.17 -7.44 31.94
C PRO A 70 -11.65 -7.75 32.25
N ARG A 71 -12.05 -7.82 33.52
CA ARG A 71 -13.32 -8.39 33.97
C ARG A 71 -14.14 -7.52 34.94
N TYR A 72 -13.77 -6.26 35.18
CA TYR A 72 -14.42 -5.42 36.20
C TYR A 72 -14.59 -3.93 35.82
N LEU A 73 -14.80 -3.62 34.53
CA LEU A 73 -15.52 -2.38 34.19
C LEU A 73 -16.95 -2.76 33.80
N GLU A 74 -17.92 -2.44 34.66
CA GLU A 74 -19.37 -2.52 34.40
C GLU A 74 -19.82 -1.50 33.32
N LEU A 75 -19.18 -1.49 32.14
CA LEU A 75 -19.65 -0.81 30.92
C LEU A 75 -20.36 -1.80 29.96
N GLU A 76 -20.90 -2.88 30.52
CA GLU A 76 -21.15 -4.14 29.83
C GLU A 76 -22.32 -4.18 28.82
N PRO A 77 -23.34 -3.28 28.80
CA PRO A 77 -24.35 -3.35 27.74
C PRO A 77 -24.05 -2.50 26.50
N LEU A 78 -23.22 -1.45 26.57
CA LEU A 78 -22.89 -0.61 25.40
C LEU A 78 -21.68 -1.13 24.61
N CYS A 79 -20.74 -1.79 25.29
CA CYS A 79 -19.48 -2.26 24.72
C CYS A 79 -19.57 -3.63 24.01
N CYS A 80 -20.65 -4.40 24.16
CA CYS A 80 -20.70 -5.76 23.58
C CYS A 80 -21.28 -5.83 22.17
N LEU A 81 -22.22 -4.95 21.80
CA LEU A 81 -22.82 -4.99 20.44
C LEU A 81 -22.09 -4.05 19.48
N SER A 82 -21.88 -2.79 19.87
CA SER A 82 -21.24 -1.79 19.01
C SER A 82 -19.74 -2.03 18.82
N SER A 83 -19.01 -2.35 19.90
CA SER A 83 -17.57 -2.67 19.82
C SER A 83 -17.33 -3.96 19.03
N CYS A 84 -18.15 -5.00 19.26
CA CYS A 84 -18.03 -6.24 18.50
C CYS A 84 -18.36 -6.03 17.03
N LEU A 85 -19.42 -5.30 16.70
CA LEU A 85 -19.80 -5.00 15.31
C LEU A 85 -18.70 -4.21 14.58
N VAL A 86 -18.12 -3.22 15.24
CA VAL A 86 -17.06 -2.38 14.68
C VAL A 86 -15.76 -3.17 14.54
N ARG A 87 -15.42 -4.00 15.53
CA ARG A 87 -14.23 -4.87 15.48
C ARG A 87 -14.36 -5.97 14.44
N THR A 88 -15.51 -6.63 14.34
CA THR A 88 -15.78 -7.63 13.30
C THR A 88 -15.84 -6.98 11.93
N GLY A 89 -16.36 -5.76 11.81
CA GLY A 89 -16.31 -4.97 10.59
C GLY A 89 -14.88 -4.71 10.13
N CYS A 90 -13.99 -4.24 11.01
CA CYS A 90 -12.58 -4.04 10.65
C CYS A 90 -11.86 -5.37 10.35
N CYS A 91 -12.16 -6.45 11.07
CA CYS A 91 -11.63 -7.77 10.73
C CYS A 91 -12.11 -8.25 9.36
N ALA A 92 -13.38 -8.02 9.01
CA ALA A 92 -13.93 -8.35 7.70
C ALA A 92 -13.26 -7.53 6.59
N ALA A 93 -13.01 -6.23 6.81
CA ALA A 93 -12.23 -5.40 5.88
C ALA A 93 -10.82 -5.96 5.66
N VAL A 94 -10.12 -6.41 6.71
CA VAL A 94 -8.84 -7.11 6.59
C VAL A 94 -9.00 -8.38 5.76
N THR A 95 -10.00 -9.22 6.04
CA THR A 95 -10.25 -10.45 5.28
C THR A 95 -10.47 -10.19 3.80
N PHE A 96 -11.24 -9.16 3.43
CA PHE A 96 -11.44 -8.79 2.02
C PHE A 96 -10.15 -8.33 1.36
N ASN A 97 -9.34 -7.51 2.04
CA ASN A 97 -8.03 -7.10 1.52
C ASN A 97 -7.10 -8.30 1.30
N LEU A 98 -7.08 -9.27 2.23
CA LEU A 98 -6.31 -10.50 2.06
C LEU A 98 -6.82 -11.35 0.89
N PHE A 99 -8.13 -11.43 0.69
CA PHE A 99 -8.73 -12.15 -0.42
C PHE A 99 -8.42 -11.51 -1.77
N PHE A 100 -8.49 -10.17 -1.85
CA PHE A 100 -8.06 -9.41 -3.03
C PHE A 100 -6.60 -9.72 -3.37
N VAL A 101 -5.70 -9.59 -2.38
CA VAL A 101 -4.27 -9.90 -2.57
C VAL A 101 -4.06 -11.35 -3.00
N ALA A 102 -4.82 -12.30 -2.46
CA ALA A 102 -4.70 -13.70 -2.86
C ALA A 102 -5.07 -13.91 -4.34
N ILE A 103 -6.15 -13.27 -4.81
CA ILE A 103 -6.56 -13.32 -6.22
C ILE A 103 -5.52 -12.66 -7.13
N THR A 104 -5.08 -11.45 -6.80
CA THR A 104 -4.10 -10.72 -7.63
C THR A 104 -2.76 -11.43 -7.66
N ALA A 105 -2.26 -11.92 -6.52
CA ALA A 105 -1.04 -12.72 -6.46
C ALA A 105 -1.15 -14.01 -7.27
N PHE A 106 -2.30 -14.67 -7.25
CA PHE A 106 -2.56 -15.85 -8.07
C PHE A 106 -2.51 -15.52 -9.57
N VAL A 107 -3.16 -14.44 -10.01
CA VAL A 107 -3.13 -13.99 -11.42
C VAL A 107 -1.71 -13.57 -11.83
N ILE A 108 -0.98 -12.85 -10.98
CA ILE A 108 0.42 -12.47 -11.23
C ILE A 108 1.27 -13.74 -11.39
N GLY A 109 1.11 -14.73 -10.50
CA GLY A 109 1.81 -16.01 -10.60
C GLY A 109 1.54 -16.74 -11.91
N LEU A 110 0.29 -16.79 -12.37
CA LEU A 110 -0.09 -17.40 -13.65
C LEU A 110 0.38 -16.63 -14.88
N LYS A 111 0.67 -15.34 -14.75
CA LYS A 111 1.23 -14.52 -15.84
C LYS A 111 2.76 -14.61 -15.90
N ILE A 112 3.41 -14.80 -14.76
CA ILE A 112 4.88 -15.00 -14.68
C ILE A 112 5.25 -16.44 -15.07
N TYR A 113 4.40 -17.41 -14.74
CA TYR A 113 4.59 -18.83 -15.05
C TYR A 113 3.76 -19.22 -16.27
N ASP A 114 4.25 -18.86 -17.46
CA ASP A 114 3.66 -19.31 -18.72
C ASP A 114 4.54 -20.40 -19.38
N GLY A 115 3.91 -21.45 -19.90
CA GLY A 115 4.61 -22.53 -20.62
C GLY A 115 5.69 -23.32 -19.87
N GLY A 116 5.80 -23.20 -18.55
CA GLY A 116 6.83 -23.90 -17.74
C GLY A 116 8.18 -23.17 -17.63
N ARG A 117 8.25 -21.90 -18.05
CA ARG A 117 9.41 -21.02 -17.84
C ARG A 117 8.99 -19.81 -17.01
N ILE A 118 9.94 -19.27 -16.24
CA ILE A 118 9.75 -18.02 -15.51
C ILE A 118 10.28 -16.93 -16.42
N ASP A 119 9.39 -16.24 -17.12
CA ASP A 119 9.75 -15.08 -17.92
C ASP A 119 9.85 -13.87 -17.00
N VAL A 120 11.09 -13.46 -16.72
CA VAL A 120 11.42 -12.33 -15.82
C VAL A 120 11.38 -10.99 -16.57
N TRP A 121 11.56 -11.04 -17.89
CA TRP A 121 11.59 -9.85 -18.73
C TRP A 121 11.18 -10.22 -20.15
N ASP A 122 10.19 -9.53 -20.71
CA ASP A 122 9.70 -9.71 -22.08
C ASP A 122 10.01 -8.48 -22.94
N GLU A 123 10.09 -8.63 -24.27
CA GLU A 123 10.37 -7.52 -25.16
C GLU A 123 9.21 -6.51 -25.16
N LEU A 124 9.52 -5.25 -24.81
CA LEU A 124 8.53 -4.18 -24.71
C LEU A 124 8.06 -3.77 -26.11
N ASP A 125 6.85 -4.20 -26.48
CA ASP A 125 6.18 -3.69 -27.67
C ASP A 125 5.59 -2.28 -27.42
N THR A 126 5.56 -1.44 -28.46
CA THR A 126 5.18 0.00 -28.37
C THR A 126 3.66 0.23 -28.28
N ASN A 127 2.87 -0.85 -28.35
CA ASN A 127 1.42 -0.80 -28.23
C ASN A 127 0.99 -0.43 -26.80
N PHE A 128 0.00 0.46 -26.66
CA PHE A 128 -0.50 0.90 -25.35
C PHE A 128 -1.03 -0.27 -24.50
N ASN A 129 -1.70 -1.23 -25.15
CA ASN A 129 -2.16 -2.47 -24.51
C ASN A 129 -0.96 -3.25 -23.92
N ALA A 130 0.09 -3.45 -24.73
CA ALA A 130 1.31 -4.16 -24.31
C ALA A 130 2.03 -3.46 -23.15
N ILE A 131 2.08 -2.12 -23.14
CA ILE A 131 2.71 -1.35 -22.05
C ILE A 131 1.96 -1.52 -20.73
N VAL A 132 0.63 -1.49 -20.76
CA VAL A 132 -0.20 -1.61 -19.54
C VAL A 132 -0.27 -3.06 -19.06
N THR A 133 -0.22 -4.05 -19.96
CA THR A 133 -0.15 -5.47 -19.58
C THR A 133 1.27 -5.98 -19.36
N HIS A 134 2.27 -5.11 -19.53
CA HIS A 134 3.69 -5.47 -19.39
C HIS A 134 4.01 -6.00 -17.99
N GLN A 135 5.04 -6.83 -17.87
CA GLN A 135 5.52 -7.34 -16.58
C GLN A 135 5.86 -6.23 -15.57
N THR A 136 6.22 -5.04 -16.03
CA THR A 136 6.43 -3.86 -15.17
C THR A 136 5.16 -3.47 -14.40
N SER A 137 3.99 -3.50 -15.03
CA SER A 137 2.73 -3.17 -14.36
C SER A 137 2.35 -4.27 -13.36
N LEU A 138 2.66 -5.54 -13.67
CA LEU A 138 2.47 -6.67 -12.76
C LEU A 138 3.37 -6.58 -11.53
N TYR A 139 4.63 -6.17 -11.68
CA TYR A 139 5.52 -5.94 -10.53
C TYR A 139 5.05 -4.77 -9.67
N LEU A 140 4.53 -3.70 -10.30
CA LEU A 140 3.96 -2.57 -9.57
C LEU A 140 2.70 -2.99 -8.79
N LEU A 141 1.86 -3.84 -9.37
CA LEU A 141 0.73 -4.46 -8.68
C LEU A 141 1.19 -5.36 -7.52
N GLY A 142 2.20 -6.20 -7.73
CA GLY A 142 2.77 -7.04 -6.68
C GLY A 142 3.36 -6.22 -5.52
N LEU A 143 3.99 -5.09 -5.80
CA LEU A 143 4.44 -4.15 -4.76
C LEU A 143 3.27 -3.55 -3.98
N PHE A 144 2.19 -3.20 -4.68
CA PHE A 144 0.96 -2.72 -4.04
C PHE A 144 0.31 -3.80 -3.16
N ASP A 145 0.34 -5.06 -3.58
CA ASP A 145 -0.15 -6.20 -2.80
C ASP A 145 0.66 -6.38 -1.52
N LEU A 146 2.00 -6.31 -1.59
CA LEU A 146 2.87 -6.36 -0.41
C LEU A 146 2.59 -5.22 0.57
N LEU A 147 2.38 -4.00 0.04
CA LEU A 147 2.03 -2.84 0.86
C LEU A 147 0.66 -3.03 1.53
N THR A 148 -0.32 -3.56 0.79
CA THR A 148 -1.67 -3.86 1.29
C THR A 148 -1.64 -4.92 2.38
N LEU A 149 -0.85 -5.98 2.23
CA LEU A 149 -0.62 -6.99 3.26
C LEU A 149 -0.03 -6.38 4.52
N PHE A 150 1.05 -5.61 4.38
CA PHE A 150 1.70 -4.95 5.52
C PHE A 150 0.71 -4.03 6.28
N MET A 151 -0.06 -3.23 5.56
CA MET A 151 -1.04 -2.33 6.16
C MET A 151 -2.21 -3.08 6.80
N SER A 152 -2.61 -4.22 6.25
CA SER A 152 -3.63 -5.10 6.83
C SER A 152 -3.15 -5.74 8.14
N LEU A 153 -1.88 -6.16 8.21
CA LEU A 153 -1.28 -6.65 9.46
C LEU A 153 -1.18 -5.54 10.51
N CYS A 154 -0.84 -4.31 10.10
CA CYS A 154 -0.83 -3.16 11.01
C CYS A 154 -2.22 -2.84 11.57
N LEU A 155 -3.27 -2.94 10.75
CA LEU A 155 -4.65 -2.76 11.21
C LEU A 155 -5.03 -3.86 12.20
N LEU A 156 -4.74 -5.12 11.88
CA LEU A 156 -5.02 -6.24 12.77
C LEU A 156 -4.32 -6.06 14.13
N TYR A 157 -3.04 -5.70 14.11
CA TYR A 157 -2.28 -5.38 15.32
C TYR A 157 -2.89 -4.20 16.09
N GLY A 158 -3.32 -3.14 15.40
CA GLY A 158 -3.96 -1.97 15.98
C GLY A 158 -5.29 -2.30 16.69
N ILE A 159 -6.09 -3.18 16.09
CA ILE A 159 -7.35 -3.68 16.66
C ILE A 159 -7.08 -4.50 17.93
N PHE A 160 -6.07 -5.38 17.94
CA PHE A 160 -5.75 -6.19 19.11
C PHE A 160 -5.06 -5.40 20.22
N SER A 161 -4.25 -4.40 19.87
CA SER A 161 -3.48 -3.58 20.82
C SER A 161 -4.23 -2.34 21.30
N PHE A 162 -5.47 -2.12 20.85
CA PHE A 162 -6.28 -0.93 21.14
C PHE A 162 -5.58 0.41 20.83
N GLU A 163 -4.73 0.43 19.79
CA GLU A 163 -3.84 1.56 19.53
C GLU A 163 -4.33 2.41 18.35
N ARG A 164 -4.94 3.57 18.68
CA ARG A 164 -5.57 4.51 17.72
C ARG A 164 -4.65 5.02 16.61
N ALA A 165 -3.33 4.99 16.80
CA ALA A 165 -2.36 5.44 15.80
C ALA A 165 -2.41 4.56 14.54
N PHE A 166 -2.50 3.25 14.71
CA PHE A 166 -2.55 2.30 13.59
C PHE A 166 -3.84 2.43 12.78
N LEU A 167 -4.98 2.63 13.45
CA LEU A 167 -6.25 2.87 12.76
C LEU A 167 -6.20 4.15 11.92
N LYS A 168 -5.63 5.23 12.45
CA LYS A 168 -5.49 6.49 11.71
C LYS A 168 -4.58 6.37 10.50
N ILE A 169 -3.50 5.60 10.61
CA ILE A 169 -2.58 5.35 9.49
C ILE A 169 -3.25 4.47 8.44
N HIS A 170 -3.93 3.39 8.84
CA HIS A 170 -4.66 2.51 7.93
C HIS A 170 -5.79 3.25 7.21
N TRP A 171 -6.56 4.07 7.94
CA TRP A 171 -7.62 4.89 7.34
C TRP A 171 -7.13 5.83 6.23
N ARG A 172 -5.94 6.42 6.41
CA ARG A 172 -5.31 7.24 5.35
C ARG A 172 -4.85 6.39 4.17
N PHE A 173 -4.33 5.20 4.46
CA PHE A 173 -3.94 4.26 3.43
C PHE A 173 -5.14 3.79 2.60
N ASP A 174 -6.32 3.60 3.20
CA ASP A 174 -7.52 3.22 2.46
C ASP A 174 -7.91 4.26 1.39
N PHE A 175 -7.74 5.55 1.65
CA PHE A 175 -7.93 6.58 0.62
C PHE A 175 -6.91 6.50 -0.51
N PHE A 176 -5.64 6.24 -0.16
CA PHE A 176 -4.59 6.05 -1.16
C PHE A 176 -4.85 4.81 -2.01
N ALA A 177 -5.22 3.69 -1.38
CA ALA A 177 -5.56 2.44 -2.03
C ALA A 177 -6.79 2.59 -2.94
N LEU A 178 -7.82 3.33 -2.51
CA LEU A 178 -8.97 3.65 -3.35
C LEU A 178 -8.54 4.41 -4.61
N GLY A 179 -7.74 5.48 -4.45
CA GLY A 179 -7.23 6.26 -5.58
C GLY A 179 -6.41 5.41 -6.54
N PHE A 180 -5.52 4.56 -6.02
CA PHE A 180 -4.73 3.63 -6.81
C PHE A 180 -5.62 2.65 -7.59
N ASN A 181 -6.56 1.97 -6.92
CA ASN A 181 -7.46 1.00 -7.55
C ASN A 181 -8.35 1.64 -8.63
N VAL A 182 -8.85 2.85 -8.40
CA VAL A 182 -9.66 3.59 -9.40
C VAL A 182 -8.82 3.91 -10.64
N VAL A 183 -7.62 4.46 -10.46
CA VAL A 183 -6.72 4.79 -11.58
C VAL A 183 -6.30 3.52 -12.32
N ALA A 184 -5.89 2.47 -11.59
CA ALA A 184 -5.52 1.18 -12.17
C ALA A 184 -6.68 0.55 -12.95
N PHE A 185 -7.89 0.57 -12.41
CA PHE A 185 -9.08 0.05 -13.09
C PHE A 185 -9.35 0.76 -14.42
N PHE A 186 -9.36 2.10 -14.43
CA PHE A 186 -9.60 2.86 -15.66
C PHE A 186 -8.50 2.64 -16.70
N LEU A 187 -7.23 2.67 -16.29
CA LEU A 187 -6.11 2.39 -17.20
C LEU A 187 -6.18 0.97 -17.76
N PHE A 188 -6.53 -0.01 -16.93
CA PHE A 188 -6.61 -1.41 -17.33
C PHE A 188 -7.78 -1.66 -18.28
N VAL A 189 -8.98 -1.14 -17.99
CA VAL A 189 -10.13 -1.26 -18.90
C VAL A 189 -9.87 -0.56 -20.23
N PHE A 190 -9.24 0.62 -20.21
CA PHE A 190 -8.86 1.33 -21.43
C PHE A 190 -7.82 0.54 -22.24
N ALA A 191 -6.84 -0.07 -21.58
CA ALA A 191 -5.86 -0.93 -22.23
C ALA A 191 -6.50 -2.18 -22.87
N LEU A 192 -7.46 -2.82 -22.20
CA LEU A 192 -8.18 -3.99 -22.74
C LEU A 192 -9.11 -3.66 -23.90
N ASN A 193 -9.58 -2.41 -24.01
CA ASN A 193 -10.38 -1.94 -25.14
C ASN A 193 -9.52 -1.47 -26.33
N SER A 194 -8.22 -1.25 -26.12
CA SER A 194 -7.29 -0.95 -27.21
C SER A 194 -6.97 -2.22 -27.99
N GLU A 195 -6.79 -2.07 -29.31
CA GLU A 195 -6.30 -3.16 -30.16
C GLU A 195 -4.94 -3.65 -29.64
N GLY A 196 -4.80 -4.98 -29.51
CA GLY A 196 -3.57 -5.62 -29.08
C GLY A 196 -3.74 -7.13 -28.89
N PRO A 197 -2.64 -7.88 -28.67
CA PRO A 197 -2.66 -9.33 -28.57
C PRO A 197 -3.31 -9.86 -27.28
N GLU A 198 -3.35 -9.03 -26.23
CA GLU A 198 -3.76 -9.40 -24.86
C GLU A 198 -5.19 -8.95 -24.49
N THR A 199 -6.09 -8.81 -25.48
CA THR A 199 -7.46 -8.34 -25.22
C THR A 199 -8.36 -9.44 -24.64
N TRP A 200 -9.04 -9.13 -23.52
CA TRP A 200 -10.12 -9.94 -22.92
C TRP A 200 -9.82 -11.44 -22.65
N THR A 201 -8.57 -11.77 -22.34
CA THR A 201 -8.23 -13.11 -21.82
C THR A 201 -8.86 -13.34 -20.45
N TRP A 202 -9.13 -14.60 -20.08
CA TRP A 202 -9.76 -14.92 -18.79
C TRP A 202 -8.93 -14.41 -17.59
N LYS A 203 -7.59 -14.42 -17.69
CA LYS A 203 -6.66 -13.87 -16.68
C LYS A 203 -6.92 -12.37 -16.50
N ASN A 204 -7.08 -11.64 -17.61
CA ASN A 204 -7.33 -10.20 -17.62
C ASN A 204 -8.75 -9.86 -17.14
N VAL A 205 -9.76 -10.66 -17.52
CA VAL A 205 -11.14 -10.50 -17.03
C VAL A 205 -11.19 -10.67 -15.50
N LEU A 206 -10.54 -11.69 -14.96
CA LEU A 206 -10.49 -11.90 -13.51
C LEU A 206 -9.86 -10.71 -12.79
N LEU A 207 -8.78 -10.15 -13.35
CA LEU A 207 -8.12 -8.97 -12.79
C LEU A 207 -9.01 -7.71 -12.86
N ALA A 208 -9.73 -7.51 -13.97
CA ALA A 208 -10.67 -6.40 -14.11
C ALA A 208 -11.82 -6.49 -13.09
N VAL A 209 -12.37 -7.69 -12.88
CA VAL A 209 -13.41 -7.94 -11.87
C VAL A 209 -12.87 -7.74 -10.45
N ALA A 210 -11.63 -8.15 -10.18
CA ALA A 210 -10.98 -7.91 -8.89
C ALA A 210 -10.87 -6.40 -8.60
N PHE A 211 -10.37 -5.61 -9.54
CA PHE A 211 -10.30 -4.15 -9.38
C PHE A 211 -11.69 -3.51 -9.25
N ALA A 212 -12.67 -3.95 -10.04
CA ALA A 212 -14.04 -3.43 -9.98
C ALA A 212 -14.70 -3.70 -8.62
N SER A 213 -14.52 -4.90 -8.07
CA SER A 213 -15.07 -5.27 -6.76
C SER A 213 -14.32 -4.63 -5.59
N GLN A 214 -13.04 -4.31 -5.75
CA GLN A 214 -12.25 -3.64 -4.71
C GLN A 214 -12.72 -2.21 -4.42
N ILE A 215 -13.21 -1.47 -5.42
CA ILE A 215 -13.66 -0.07 -5.25
C ILE A 215 -14.80 0.06 -4.21
N PRO A 216 -15.94 -0.63 -4.34
CA PRO A 216 -17.01 -0.55 -3.35
C PRO A 216 -16.58 -1.11 -1.98
N LEU A 217 -15.76 -2.17 -1.96
CA LEU A 217 -15.24 -2.74 -0.72
C LEU A 217 -14.33 -1.75 0.03
N GLN A 218 -13.48 -1.00 -0.68
CA GLN A 218 -12.62 0.01 -0.05
C GLN A 218 -13.44 1.19 0.48
N LEU A 219 -14.47 1.64 -0.24
CA LEU A 219 -15.38 2.69 0.23
C LEU A 219 -16.10 2.27 1.52
N TRP A 220 -16.55 1.02 1.58
CA TRP A 220 -17.12 0.44 2.79
C TRP A 220 -16.09 0.35 3.93
N ALA A 221 -14.88 -0.14 3.64
CA ALA A 221 -13.80 -0.23 4.62
C ALA A 221 -13.44 1.14 5.22
N ILE A 222 -13.37 2.22 4.43
CA ILE A 222 -13.13 3.59 4.91
C ILE A 222 -14.16 4.00 5.95
N SER A 223 -15.43 3.69 5.71
CA SER A 223 -16.53 4.00 6.65
C SER A 223 -16.37 3.21 7.96
N VAL A 224 -16.10 1.92 7.85
CA VAL A 224 -15.94 1.02 9.01
C VAL A 224 -14.72 1.38 9.86
N VAL A 225 -13.56 1.60 9.24
CA VAL A 225 -12.32 1.98 9.94
C VAL A 225 -12.47 3.35 10.60
N LYS A 226 -13.19 4.29 9.97
CA LYS A 226 -13.52 5.58 10.60
C LYS A 226 -14.39 5.40 11.83
N ALA A 227 -15.47 4.63 11.75
CA ALA A 227 -16.32 4.33 12.90
C ALA A 227 -15.52 3.67 14.05
N CYS A 228 -14.57 2.79 13.71
CA CYS A 228 -13.66 2.17 14.67
C CYS A 228 -12.71 3.17 15.33
N TYR A 229 -12.14 4.08 14.53
CA TYR A 229 -11.31 5.16 15.04
C TYR A 229 -12.09 6.07 16.02
N ASP A 230 -13.28 6.51 15.64
CA ASP A 230 -14.12 7.39 16.46
C ASP A 230 -14.53 6.70 17.77
N PHE A 231 -14.86 5.41 17.71
CA PHE A 231 -15.13 4.59 18.89
C PHE A 231 -13.92 4.51 19.83
N TYR A 232 -12.71 4.33 19.31
CA TYR A 232 -11.48 4.26 20.11
C TYR A 232 -11.13 5.61 20.75
N VAL A 233 -11.39 6.71 20.06
CA VAL A 233 -11.22 8.07 20.62
C VAL A 233 -12.17 8.28 21.78
N LEU A 234 -13.43 7.89 21.63
CA LEU A 234 -14.46 8.03 22.65
C LEU A 234 -14.15 7.16 23.89
N LEU A 235 -13.71 5.91 23.69
CA LEU A 235 -13.22 5.05 24.78
C LEU A 235 -12.06 5.69 25.54
N TYR A 236 -11.08 6.27 24.82
CA TYR A 236 -9.94 6.93 25.46
C TYR A 236 -10.37 8.13 26.33
N VAL A 237 -11.35 8.92 25.86
CA VAL A 237 -11.89 10.05 26.63
C VAL A 237 -12.60 9.56 27.89
N PHE A 238 -13.44 8.52 27.80
CA PHE A 238 -14.12 7.98 28.97
C PHE A 238 -13.16 7.42 30.02
N VAL A 239 -12.12 6.69 29.61
CA VAL A 239 -11.07 6.22 30.53
C VAL A 239 -10.39 7.42 31.20
N THR A 240 -10.02 8.44 30.43
CA THR A 240 -9.35 9.64 30.97
C THR A 240 -10.24 10.42 31.95
N LEU A 241 -11.56 10.44 31.72
CA LEU A 241 -12.52 11.07 32.62
C LEU A 241 -12.73 10.24 33.89
N SER A 242 -12.71 8.91 33.81
CA SER A 242 -12.82 8.04 34.99
C SER A 242 -11.59 8.08 35.89
N GLU A 243 -10.44 8.49 35.34
CA GLU A 243 -9.18 8.65 36.09
C GLU A 243 -9.08 9.99 36.82
N LYS A 244 -9.99 10.95 36.55
CA LYS A 244 -10.04 12.28 37.19
C LYS A 244 -11.13 12.33 38.25
#